data_AF-A0A0L8I8Y5-F1
#
_entry.id   AF-A0A0L8I8Y5-F1
#
_cell.length_a   1.000
_cell.length_b   1.000
_cell.length_c   1.000
_cell.angle_alpha   90.00
_cell.angle_beta   90.00
_cell.angle_gamma   90.00
#
_symmetry.space_group_name_H-M   'P 1'
#
loop_
_entity.id
_entity.type
_entity.pdbx_description
1 polymer ?
#
loop_
_entity_poly.entity_id
_entity_poly.type
_entity_poly.pdbx_seq_one_letter_code
_entity_poly.pdbx_strand_id
1 'polypeptide(L)'
;CSSFQVLLIICGAKAKGTAEIKLLKFVNPTGNTFYGSCCDFKSFWSYECLECDHVFKICIGNITGSSSMETCEFGKQITGAVKKNQIQFTSDIGGTKNPLKFSVNTWPSFMKIKIDVLDQDGFGNFDFIDHYEYPIFPTNLTNQQDSTGQELQLIGEITELQFEIKEYCNDDYYGSTCDVHCIERDDDDDGHYTCEKHSGKKICYPGKRERKRMEKHLHFNHVVNDKFEDKFITLSINLDI
;
A
#
# COMPACT_ATOMS: atom_id res chain seq x y z
N CYS A 1 -29.24 34.56 -9.62
CA CYS A 1 -28.10 33.66 -9.88
C CYS A 1 -27.82 32.83 -8.64
N SER A 2 -28.51 31.69 -8.48
CA SER A 2 -28.15 30.73 -7.45
C SER A 2 -27.13 29.76 -8.05
N SER A 3 -25.91 29.82 -7.53
CA SER A 3 -24.83 28.92 -7.91
C SER A 3 -25.14 27.53 -7.36
N PHE A 4 -25.44 26.57 -8.24
CA PHE A 4 -25.47 25.16 -7.90
C PHE A 4 -24.02 24.65 -7.95
N GLN A 5 -23.45 24.39 -6.77
CA GLN A 5 -22.14 23.76 -6.66
C GLN A 5 -22.35 22.25 -6.78
N VAL A 6 -22.03 21.67 -7.94
CA VAL A 6 -22.04 20.22 -8.15
C VAL A 6 -20.88 19.63 -7.35
N LEU A 7 -21.21 18.97 -6.24
CA LEU A 7 -20.24 18.18 -5.48
C LEU A 7 -19.95 16.90 -6.28
N LEU A 8 -18.86 16.88 -7.03
CA LEU A 8 -18.33 15.65 -7.62
C LEU A 8 -17.83 14.77 -6.45
N ILE A 9 -18.66 13.82 -6.02
CA ILE A 9 -18.20 12.73 -5.16
C ILE A 9 -17.40 11.79 -6.07
N ILE A 10 -16.09 12.05 -6.17
CA ILE A 10 -15.16 11.08 -6.74
C ILE A 10 -15.11 9.93 -5.72
N CYS A 11 -15.88 8.88 -5.94
CA CYS A 11 -15.72 7.64 -5.20
C CYS A 11 -14.37 7.04 -5.63
N GLY A 12 -13.32 7.33 -4.85
CA GLY A 12 -12.01 6.73 -5.08
C GLY A 12 -12.14 5.22 -5.07
N ALA A 13 -11.57 4.54 -6.07
CA ALA A 13 -11.55 3.09 -6.07
C ALA A 13 -10.91 2.59 -4.76
N LYS A 14 -11.63 1.76 -4.00
CA LYS A 14 -11.11 1.15 -2.76
C LYS A 14 -9.94 0.25 -3.16
N ALA A 15 -8.80 0.38 -2.47
CA ALA A 15 -7.66 -0.50 -2.70
C ALA A 15 -8.07 -1.95 -2.41
N LYS A 16 -7.54 -2.91 -3.17
CA LYS A 16 -7.93 -4.32 -3.04
C LYS A 16 -7.13 -5.09 -1.98
N GLY A 17 -5.94 -4.62 -1.65
CA GLY A 17 -5.11 -5.17 -0.59
C GLY A 17 -4.27 -4.11 0.10
N THR A 18 -3.62 -4.51 1.20
CA THR A 18 -2.77 -3.64 2.02
C THR A 18 -1.53 -4.37 2.52
N ALA A 19 -0.35 -3.73 2.35
CA ALA A 19 0.87 -4.05 3.09
C ALA A 19 0.96 -3.15 4.33
N GLU A 20 0.94 -3.75 5.51
CA GLU A 20 1.24 -3.09 6.78
C GLU A 20 2.70 -3.36 7.16
N ILE A 21 3.51 -2.31 7.21
CA ILE A 21 4.91 -2.36 7.65
C ILE A 21 5.00 -1.71 9.01
N LYS A 22 5.25 -2.53 10.03
CA LYS A 22 5.39 -2.09 11.42
C LYS A 22 6.87 -2.06 11.79
N LEU A 23 7.44 -0.88 11.95
CA LEU A 23 8.81 -0.78 12.49
C LEU A 23 8.78 -1.18 13.97
N LEU A 24 9.72 -2.02 14.39
CA LEU A 24 9.77 -2.58 15.75
C LEU A 24 10.96 -2.05 16.54
N LYS A 25 12.17 -2.20 15.98
CA LYS A 25 13.42 -1.79 16.62
C LYS A 25 14.43 -1.28 15.60
N PHE A 26 15.22 -0.29 15.98
CA PHE A 26 16.36 0.16 15.20
C PHE A 26 17.57 0.42 16.09
N VAL A 27 18.78 0.14 15.59
CA VAL A 27 20.05 0.35 16.29
C VAL A 27 21.08 0.93 15.32
N ASN A 28 21.56 2.14 15.62
CA ASN A 28 22.81 2.71 15.14
C ASN A 28 23.82 2.68 16.30
N PRO A 29 24.69 1.67 16.39
CA PRO A 29 25.51 1.44 17.58
C PRO A 29 26.56 2.54 17.83
N THR A 30 26.99 3.25 16.78
CA THR A 30 28.05 4.26 16.85
C THR A 30 27.53 5.69 16.82
N GLY A 31 26.29 5.92 16.37
CA GLY A 31 25.78 7.28 16.15
C GLY A 31 26.46 7.97 14.96
N ASN A 32 26.90 7.17 13.99
CA ASN A 32 27.60 7.66 12.81
C ASN A 32 26.72 7.58 11.55
N THR A 33 27.08 8.40 10.57
CA THR A 33 26.63 8.29 9.19
C THR A 33 27.34 7.12 8.49
N PHE A 34 26.88 6.78 7.28
CA PHE A 34 27.49 5.75 6.43
C PHE A 34 28.99 5.98 6.20
N TYR A 35 29.42 7.25 6.11
CA TYR A 35 30.80 7.63 5.85
C TYR A 35 31.68 7.67 7.11
N GLY A 36 31.12 7.31 8.27
CA GLY A 36 31.84 7.20 9.55
C GLY A 36 32.00 8.52 10.30
N SER A 37 31.42 9.63 9.82
CA SER A 37 31.29 10.87 10.61
C SER A 37 30.22 10.71 11.69
N CYS A 38 30.35 11.42 12.81
CA CYS A 38 29.22 11.56 13.73
C CYS A 38 28.05 12.24 13.00
N CYS A 39 26.83 11.83 13.36
CA CYS A 39 25.59 12.54 13.02
C CYS A 39 25.62 13.96 13.59
N ASP A 40 25.61 14.05 14.92
CA ASP A 40 25.63 15.31 15.67
C ASP A 40 26.90 15.45 16.52
N PHE A 41 27.43 16.67 16.61
CA PHE A 41 28.55 17.01 17.51
C PHE A 41 28.11 17.91 18.66
N LYS A 42 28.58 17.61 19.86
CA LYS A 42 28.32 18.42 21.07
C LYS A 42 28.90 19.84 21.01
N SER A 43 30.01 20.01 20.29
CA SER A 43 30.65 21.31 20.04
C SER A 43 31.72 21.14 18.95
N PHE A 44 32.09 22.23 18.28
CA PHE A 44 33.11 22.26 17.21
C PHE A 44 34.50 21.71 17.63
N TRP A 45 34.79 21.65 18.93
CA TRP A 45 36.06 21.17 19.49
C TRP A 45 35.97 19.79 20.18
N SER A 46 34.81 19.13 20.12
CA SER A 46 34.57 17.83 20.76
C SER A 46 34.46 16.72 19.73
N TYR A 47 35.09 15.58 20.00
CA TYR A 47 34.97 14.35 19.20
C TYR A 47 33.89 13.39 19.74
N GLU A 48 33.07 13.86 20.68
CA GLU A 48 31.95 13.09 21.25
C GLU A 48 30.72 13.18 20.32
N CYS A 49 30.32 12.05 19.72
CA CYS A 49 29.10 11.95 18.93
C CYS A 49 27.86 12.02 19.82
N LEU A 50 26.84 12.75 19.39
CA LEU A 50 25.51 12.74 20.01
C LEU A 50 24.59 11.74 19.30
N GLU A 51 23.36 11.61 19.80
CA GLU A 51 22.32 10.80 19.15
C GLU A 51 21.84 11.46 17.85
N CYS A 52 21.75 10.67 16.77
CA CYS A 52 21.23 11.17 15.49
C CYS A 52 19.71 11.42 15.54
N ASP A 53 19.22 12.23 14.60
CA ASP A 53 17.83 12.53 14.34
C ASP A 53 17.29 11.63 13.21
N HIS A 54 17.15 10.31 13.46
CA HIS A 54 16.86 9.31 12.42
C HIS A 54 15.51 9.51 11.73
N VAL A 55 15.52 9.52 10.41
CA VAL A 55 14.37 9.51 9.50
C VAL A 55 14.42 8.27 8.63
N PHE A 56 13.28 7.59 8.49
CA PHE A 56 13.14 6.37 7.70
C PHE A 56 12.33 6.68 6.44
N LYS A 57 12.92 6.46 5.27
CA LYS A 57 12.20 6.46 3.98
C LYS A 57 11.93 5.01 3.61
N ILE A 58 10.66 4.62 3.53
CA ILE A 58 10.23 3.27 3.18
C ILE A 58 9.60 3.31 1.79
N CYS A 59 10.07 2.44 0.90
CA CYS A 59 9.65 2.36 -0.48
C CYS A 59 9.37 0.91 -0.85
N ILE A 60 8.21 0.66 -1.46
CA ILE A 60 7.88 -0.67 -2.01
C ILE A 60 7.91 -0.56 -3.53
N GLY A 61 8.70 -1.44 -4.16
CA GLY A 61 8.88 -1.43 -5.61
C GLY A 61 8.95 -2.83 -6.21
N ASN A 62 9.12 -2.87 -7.53
CA ASN A 62 9.30 -4.13 -8.25
C ASN A 62 10.60 -4.83 -7.86
N ILE A 63 10.59 -6.16 -7.76
CA ILE A 63 11.77 -6.95 -7.35
C ILE A 63 12.98 -6.75 -8.28
N THR A 64 12.74 -6.62 -9.59
CA THR A 64 13.76 -6.34 -10.62
C THR A 64 13.97 -4.84 -10.86
N GLY A 65 13.25 -3.99 -10.13
CA GLY A 65 13.33 -2.54 -10.25
C GLY A 65 14.62 -1.97 -9.65
N SER A 66 14.84 -0.69 -9.92
CA SER A 66 15.99 0.06 -9.38
C SER A 66 16.03 0.04 -7.84
N SER A 67 17.24 0.06 -7.27
CA SER A 67 17.47 0.24 -5.83
C SER A 67 17.33 1.69 -5.37
N SER A 68 17.19 2.63 -6.32
CA SER A 68 16.92 4.04 -6.00
C SER A 68 15.57 4.23 -5.30
N MET A 69 15.52 5.17 -4.34
CA MET A 69 14.29 5.58 -3.66
C MET A 69 13.38 6.50 -4.49
N GLU A 70 13.72 6.80 -5.74
CA GLU A 70 12.90 7.61 -6.66
C GLU A 70 11.75 6.81 -7.28
N THR A 71 11.95 5.50 -7.49
CA THR A 71 10.95 4.61 -8.10
C THR A 71 10.36 3.67 -7.05
N CYS A 72 9.09 3.87 -6.71
CA CYS A 72 8.34 3.11 -5.72
C CYS A 72 6.96 2.75 -6.25
N GLU A 73 6.88 1.69 -7.05
CA GLU A 73 5.67 1.33 -7.81
C GLU A 73 4.46 1.02 -6.92
N PHE A 74 4.71 0.58 -5.68
CA PHE A 74 3.67 0.25 -4.70
C PHE A 74 3.61 1.29 -3.56
N GLY A 75 4.33 2.40 -3.70
CA GLY A 75 4.25 3.55 -2.81
C GLY A 75 5.50 3.80 -1.96
N LYS A 76 5.57 5.02 -1.44
CA LYS A 76 6.65 5.54 -0.61
C LYS A 76 6.07 6.26 0.59
N GLN A 77 6.64 6.05 1.77
CA GLN A 77 6.32 6.79 2.99
C GLN A 77 7.60 7.21 3.69
N ILE A 78 7.53 8.32 4.43
CA ILE A 78 8.66 8.90 5.14
C ILE A 78 8.20 9.18 6.57
N THR A 79 8.98 8.78 7.56
CA THR A 79 8.68 9.06 8.97
C THR A 79 9.11 10.47 9.35
N GLY A 80 8.65 10.96 10.51
CA GLY A 80 9.34 12.06 11.16
C GLY A 80 10.68 11.61 11.78
N ALA A 81 11.46 12.58 12.24
CA ALA A 81 12.73 12.35 12.91
C ALA A 81 12.54 11.80 14.33
N VAL A 82 13.40 10.87 14.75
CA VAL A 82 13.45 10.33 16.11
C VAL A 82 14.88 10.43 16.64
N LYS A 83 15.09 11.26 17.66
CA LYS A 83 16.42 11.52 18.24
C LYS A 83 16.89 10.43 19.20
N LYS A 84 17.31 9.26 18.69
CA LYS A 84 17.89 8.16 19.49
C LYS A 84 18.70 7.20 18.61
N ASN A 85 19.88 6.82 19.08
CA ASN A 85 20.70 5.78 18.42
C ASN A 85 20.13 4.36 18.60
N GLN A 86 19.28 4.14 19.61
CA GLN A 86 18.56 2.89 19.83
C GLN A 86 17.07 3.19 20.00
N ILE A 87 16.26 2.71 19.05
CA ILE A 87 14.83 3.01 18.99
C ILE A 87 14.05 1.72 19.21
N GLN A 88 13.16 1.74 20.20
CA GLN A 88 12.02 0.83 20.24
C GLN A 88 10.82 1.62 19.75
N PHE A 89 10.33 1.30 18.55
CA PHE A 89 9.27 2.09 17.92
C PHE A 89 7.94 1.91 18.65
N THR A 90 7.18 2.99 18.72
CA THR A 90 5.81 3.01 19.26
C THR A 90 4.79 3.07 18.12
N SER A 91 3.52 3.33 18.42
CA SER A 91 2.50 3.61 17.39
C SER A 91 2.71 4.93 16.65
N ASP A 92 3.59 5.80 17.15
CA ASP A 92 3.98 7.07 16.54
C ASP A 92 5.51 7.12 16.35
N ILE A 93 5.94 7.57 15.17
CA ILE A 93 7.33 7.73 14.75
C ILE A 93 7.51 9.15 14.24
N GLY A 94 7.79 10.07 15.16
CA GLY A 94 7.97 11.48 14.84
C GLY A 94 6.73 12.12 14.20
N GLY A 95 5.52 11.71 14.61
CA GLY A 95 4.25 12.15 14.02
C GLY A 95 3.71 11.25 12.88
N THR A 96 4.48 10.26 12.44
CA THR A 96 4.03 9.26 11.45
C THR A 96 3.48 8.03 12.16
N LYS A 97 2.28 7.58 11.74
CA LYS A 97 1.66 6.37 12.30
C LYS A 97 2.47 5.12 12.00
N ASN A 98 2.54 4.22 12.98
CA ASN A 98 3.12 2.89 12.87
C ASN A 98 2.07 1.86 13.33
N PRO A 99 1.65 0.90 12.47
CA PRO A 99 2.23 0.53 11.18
C PRO A 99 1.96 1.53 10.04
N LEU A 100 2.91 1.57 9.10
CA LEU A 100 2.78 2.23 7.79
C LEU A 100 1.90 1.38 6.88
N LYS A 101 0.90 1.97 6.23
CA LYS A 101 -0.05 1.25 5.36
C LYS A 101 0.15 1.59 3.90
N PHE A 102 0.42 0.60 3.07
CA PHE A 102 0.58 0.73 1.62
C PHE A 102 -0.58 0.05 0.91
N SER A 103 -1.35 0.83 0.15
CA SER A 103 -2.49 0.33 -0.60
C SER A 103 -2.05 -0.31 -1.92
N VAL A 104 -2.52 -1.52 -2.17
CA VAL A 104 -2.18 -2.30 -3.37
C VAL A 104 -3.47 -2.63 -4.14
N ASN A 105 -3.47 -2.36 -5.45
CA ASN A 105 -4.63 -2.63 -6.31
C ASN A 105 -4.64 -4.05 -6.89
N THR A 106 -3.46 -4.61 -7.13
CA THR A 106 -3.26 -6.01 -7.54
C THR A 106 -1.91 -6.43 -6.97
N TRP A 107 -1.87 -7.49 -6.18
CA TRP A 107 -0.61 -7.94 -5.60
C TRP A 107 0.29 -8.57 -6.66
N PRO A 108 1.56 -8.13 -6.78
CA PRO A 108 2.52 -8.86 -7.58
C PRO A 108 2.88 -10.18 -6.89
N SER A 109 3.38 -11.14 -7.67
CA SER A 109 3.90 -12.40 -7.12
C SER A 109 5.15 -12.22 -6.26
N PHE A 110 5.86 -11.11 -6.45
CA PHE A 110 7.08 -10.75 -5.73
C PHE A 110 7.28 -9.23 -5.80
N MET A 111 7.75 -8.65 -4.71
CA MET A 111 8.12 -7.24 -4.64
C MET A 111 9.36 -7.07 -3.77
N LYS A 112 9.87 -5.85 -3.64
CA LYS A 112 10.94 -5.55 -2.68
C LYS A 112 10.58 -4.34 -1.85
N ILE A 113 10.98 -4.40 -0.58
CA ILE A 113 11.05 -3.23 0.28
C ILE A 113 12.46 -2.65 0.20
N LYS A 114 12.53 -1.33 0.14
CA LYS A 114 13.75 -0.52 0.20
C LYS A 114 13.60 0.47 1.33
N ILE A 115 14.61 0.60 2.16
CA ILE A 115 14.59 1.50 3.31
C ILE A 115 15.88 2.29 3.35
N ASP A 116 15.79 3.62 3.20
CA ASP A 116 16.89 4.51 3.55
C ASP A 116 16.72 4.96 5.00
N VAL A 117 17.81 4.96 5.74
CA VAL A 117 17.94 5.62 7.03
C VAL A 117 18.79 6.87 6.86
N LEU A 118 18.29 7.99 7.34
CA LEU A 118 18.91 9.30 7.21
C LEU A 118 19.00 9.96 8.58
N ASP A 119 20.03 10.76 8.78
CA ASP A 119 20.07 11.76 9.85
C ASP A 119 19.45 13.07 9.35
N GLN A 120 18.81 13.86 10.22
CA GLN A 120 18.19 15.13 9.83
C GLN A 120 18.81 16.33 10.55
N ASP A 121 19.73 17.03 9.88
CA ASP A 121 20.41 18.22 10.40
C ASP A 121 19.69 19.52 10.05
N GLY A 122 18.70 19.89 10.86
CA GLY A 122 17.93 21.12 10.68
C GLY A 122 17.01 21.10 9.45
N PHE A 123 16.78 22.26 8.82
CA PHE A 123 15.81 22.37 7.72
C PHE A 123 16.37 21.82 6.40
N GLY A 124 16.09 20.54 6.12
CA GLY A 124 16.24 19.93 4.80
C GLY A 124 17.61 19.37 4.47
N ASN A 125 18.56 19.37 5.41
CA ASN A 125 19.80 18.62 5.25
C ASN A 125 19.58 17.21 5.79
N PHE A 126 20.00 16.22 5.01
CA PHE A 126 19.90 14.82 5.37
C PHE A 126 21.21 14.13 5.07
N ASP A 127 21.78 13.50 6.08
CA ASP A 127 22.98 12.69 5.93
C ASP A 127 22.61 11.22 5.85
N PHE A 128 23.22 10.52 4.90
CA PHE A 128 22.92 9.12 4.65
C PHE A 128 23.55 8.22 5.73
N ILE A 129 22.74 7.37 6.36
CA ILE A 129 23.18 6.42 7.39
C ILE A 129 23.27 5.02 6.82
N ASP A 130 22.19 4.50 6.22
CA ASP A 130 22.17 3.12 5.73
C ASP A 130 21.09 2.90 4.68
N HIS A 131 21.21 1.84 3.90
CA HIS A 131 20.24 1.40 2.91
C HIS A 131 19.98 -0.10 3.03
N TYR A 132 18.72 -0.47 3.13
CA TYR A 132 18.28 -1.85 3.14
C TYR A 132 17.48 -2.19 1.90
N GLU A 133 17.68 -3.39 1.36
CA GLU A 133 16.76 -4.01 0.41
C GLU A 133 16.39 -5.42 0.86
N TYR A 134 15.11 -5.76 0.80
CA TYR A 134 14.65 -7.12 1.11
C TYR A 134 13.52 -7.57 0.18
N PRO A 135 13.59 -8.78 -0.39
CA PRO A 135 12.51 -9.32 -1.22
C PRO A 135 11.32 -9.72 -0.35
N ILE A 136 10.12 -9.36 -0.77
CA ILE A 136 8.86 -9.73 -0.13
C ILE A 136 8.10 -10.69 -1.06
N PHE A 137 7.64 -11.78 -0.46
CA PHE A 137 6.87 -12.82 -1.12
C PHE A 137 5.50 -12.92 -0.42
N PRO A 138 4.45 -12.30 -0.98
CA PRO A 138 3.11 -12.41 -0.43
C PRO A 138 2.68 -13.88 -0.46
N THR A 139 2.42 -14.44 0.72
CA THR A 139 1.95 -15.83 0.85
C THR A 139 0.65 -15.88 1.63
N ASN A 140 -0.25 -16.79 1.24
CA ASN A 140 -1.51 -17.05 1.93
C ASN A 140 -2.36 -15.79 2.20
N LEU A 141 -2.47 -14.90 1.21
CA LEU A 141 -3.30 -13.70 1.33
C LEU A 141 -4.74 -14.07 1.71
N THR A 142 -5.23 -13.39 2.75
CA THR A 142 -6.55 -13.55 3.35
C THR A 142 -6.98 -12.18 3.90
N ASN A 143 -8.11 -12.12 4.61
CA ASN A 143 -8.56 -10.90 5.28
C ASN A 143 -7.57 -10.43 6.37
N GLN A 144 -7.72 -9.19 6.83
CA GLN A 144 -6.83 -8.58 7.82
C GLN A 144 -6.77 -9.35 9.15
N GLN A 145 -7.89 -9.94 9.59
CA GLN A 145 -8.02 -10.60 10.88
C GLN A 145 -7.28 -11.95 10.91
N ASP A 146 -7.37 -12.70 9.81
CA ASP A 146 -6.74 -14.02 9.66
C ASP A 146 -5.27 -13.92 9.18
N SER A 147 -4.86 -12.77 8.64
CA SER A 147 -3.48 -12.54 8.19
C SER A 147 -2.51 -12.45 9.37
N THR A 148 -1.35 -13.11 9.21
CA THR A 148 -0.27 -13.14 10.21
C THR A 148 0.92 -12.31 9.73
N GLY A 149 1.49 -11.50 10.61
CA GLY A 149 2.70 -10.73 10.33
C GLY A 149 3.95 -11.60 10.34
N GLN A 150 4.89 -11.30 9.45
CA GLN A 150 6.23 -11.86 9.45
C GLN A 150 7.22 -10.84 10.01
N GLU A 151 7.89 -11.21 11.09
CA GLU A 151 8.98 -10.40 11.64
C GLU A 151 10.28 -10.65 10.89
N LEU A 152 10.99 -9.57 10.58
CA LEU A 152 12.23 -9.54 9.83
C LEU A 152 13.26 -8.69 10.55
N GLN A 153 14.51 -9.14 10.55
CA GLN A 153 15.67 -8.38 10.99
C GLN A 153 16.60 -8.18 9.79
N LEU A 154 16.86 -6.92 9.46
CA LEU A 154 17.80 -6.52 8.42
C LEU A 154 19.08 -6.02 9.09
N ILE A 155 20.20 -6.55 8.63
CA ILE A 155 21.53 -6.12 9.05
C ILE A 155 22.08 -5.29 7.88
N GLY A 156 22.32 -4.01 8.15
CA GLY A 156 22.87 -3.06 7.19
C GLY A 156 24.39 -3.03 7.29
N GLU A 157 25.00 -2.03 6.66
CA GLU A 157 26.45 -1.86 6.72
C GLU A 157 26.91 -1.40 8.11
N ILE A 158 26.10 -0.54 8.74
CA ILE A 158 26.44 0.02 10.07
C ILE A 158 25.27 -0.04 11.06
N THR A 159 24.05 -0.35 10.62
CA THR A 159 22.86 -0.32 11.47
C THR A 159 22.04 -1.61 11.38
N GLU A 160 21.21 -1.87 12.40
CA GLU A 160 20.25 -2.99 12.41
C GLU A 160 18.82 -2.47 12.50
N LEU A 161 17.92 -3.04 11.68
CA LEU A 161 16.50 -2.71 11.64
C LEU A 161 15.64 -3.96 11.78
N GLN A 162 14.67 -3.93 12.68
CA GLN A 162 13.67 -4.96 12.86
C GLN A 162 12.29 -4.40 12.53
N PHE A 163 11.53 -5.11 11.70
CA PHE A 163 10.17 -4.75 11.35
C PHE A 163 9.30 -5.99 11.17
N GLU A 164 7.99 -5.81 11.29
CA GLU A 164 6.99 -6.81 10.94
C GLU A 164 6.28 -6.36 9.66
N ILE A 165 6.12 -7.28 8.71
CA ILE A 165 5.30 -7.07 7.52
C ILE A 165 4.05 -7.96 7.59
N LYS A 166 2.88 -7.35 7.42
CA LYS A 166 1.60 -8.04 7.36
C LYS A 166 0.87 -7.67 6.08
N GLU A 167 0.55 -8.68 5.27
CA GLU A 167 -0.07 -8.49 3.96
C GLU A 167 -1.45 -9.15 3.95
N TYR A 168 -2.45 -8.46 3.41
CA TYR A 168 -3.82 -8.97 3.38
C TYR A 168 -4.64 -8.37 2.24
N CYS A 169 -5.73 -9.06 1.89
CA CYS A 169 -6.79 -8.51 1.06
C CYS A 169 -7.71 -7.65 1.90
N ASN A 170 -8.11 -6.50 1.34
CA ASN A 170 -9.10 -5.63 1.96
C ASN A 170 -10.49 -6.26 1.82
N ASP A 171 -11.46 -5.70 2.55
CA ASP A 171 -12.84 -6.23 2.57
C ASP A 171 -13.36 -6.51 1.16
N ASP A 172 -14.07 -7.63 1.03
CA ASP A 172 -14.69 -8.12 -0.20
C ASP A 172 -13.72 -8.57 -1.30
N TYR A 173 -12.39 -8.53 -1.07
CA TYR A 173 -11.38 -9.02 -1.99
C TYR A 173 -10.68 -10.27 -1.48
N TYR A 174 -10.38 -11.18 -2.40
CA TYR A 174 -9.85 -12.51 -2.15
C TYR A 174 -8.95 -12.97 -3.31
N GLY A 175 -8.41 -14.18 -3.19
CA GLY A 175 -7.50 -14.77 -4.16
C GLY A 175 -6.05 -14.50 -3.80
N SER A 176 -5.15 -15.23 -4.46
CA SER A 176 -3.69 -15.09 -4.28
C SER A 176 -3.14 -13.71 -4.67
N THR A 177 -3.95 -12.87 -5.32
CA THR A 177 -3.59 -11.54 -5.82
C THR A 177 -4.55 -10.44 -5.37
N CYS A 178 -5.53 -10.77 -4.50
CA CYS A 178 -6.63 -9.91 -4.07
C CYS A 178 -7.45 -9.30 -5.23
N ASP A 179 -7.62 -10.01 -6.33
CA ASP A 179 -8.38 -9.55 -7.50
C ASP A 179 -9.78 -10.16 -7.61
N VAL A 180 -10.10 -11.16 -6.79
CA VAL A 180 -11.42 -11.79 -6.75
C VAL A 180 -12.32 -11.01 -5.81
N HIS A 181 -13.35 -10.36 -6.36
CA HIS A 181 -14.34 -9.64 -5.57
C HIS A 181 -15.54 -10.52 -5.21
N CYS A 182 -15.84 -10.65 -3.92
CA CYS A 182 -16.97 -11.42 -3.41
C CYS A 182 -17.58 -10.72 -2.20
N ILE A 183 -18.86 -10.38 -2.29
CA ILE A 183 -19.64 -9.86 -1.15
C ILE A 183 -20.63 -10.96 -0.78
N GLU A 184 -20.61 -11.38 0.48
CA GLU A 184 -21.56 -12.36 1.03
C GLU A 184 -22.99 -11.83 0.92
N ARG A 185 -23.94 -12.72 0.58
CA ARG A 185 -25.35 -12.37 0.39
C ARG A 185 -26.25 -13.40 1.03
N ASP A 186 -27.32 -12.92 1.65
CA ASP A 186 -28.39 -13.76 2.19
C ASP A 186 -29.75 -13.10 1.95
N ASP A 187 -30.07 -12.88 0.67
CA ASP A 187 -31.33 -12.28 0.27
C ASP A 187 -31.86 -12.92 -1.02
N ASP A 188 -33.18 -12.87 -1.21
CA ASP A 188 -33.86 -13.57 -2.31
C ASP A 188 -33.57 -12.95 -3.71
N ASP A 189 -33.02 -11.73 -3.74
CA ASP A 189 -32.76 -10.96 -4.97
C ASP A 189 -31.32 -11.16 -5.49
N ASP A 190 -30.32 -11.03 -4.61
CA ASP A 190 -28.89 -11.07 -4.93
C ASP A 190 -28.22 -12.43 -4.57
N GLY A 191 -28.87 -13.28 -3.76
CA GLY A 191 -28.50 -14.68 -3.55
C GLY A 191 -28.18 -15.07 -2.10
N HIS A 192 -27.87 -16.35 -1.91
CA HIS A 192 -27.66 -16.99 -0.62
C HIS A 192 -26.33 -17.75 -0.59
N TYR A 193 -25.24 -17.06 -0.27
CA TYR A 193 -23.90 -17.61 -0.29
C TYR A 193 -22.92 -16.85 0.61
N THR A 194 -21.90 -17.56 1.09
CA THR A 194 -20.70 -16.97 1.72
C THR A 194 -19.52 -16.99 0.74
N CYS A 195 -18.44 -16.28 1.09
CA CYS A 195 -17.23 -16.23 0.29
C CYS A 195 -16.15 -17.13 0.92
N GLU A 196 -15.57 -18.04 0.15
CA GLU A 196 -14.43 -18.84 0.62
C GLU A 196 -13.23 -17.93 0.89
N LYS A 197 -12.62 -18.08 2.07
CA LYS A 197 -11.67 -17.11 2.63
C LYS A 197 -10.41 -16.88 1.79
N HIS A 198 -9.94 -17.87 1.03
CA HIS A 198 -8.70 -17.74 0.27
C HIS A 198 -8.92 -17.42 -1.21
N SER A 199 -9.92 -18.02 -1.84
CA SER A 199 -10.19 -17.90 -3.28
C SER A 199 -11.29 -16.90 -3.60
N GLY A 200 -12.14 -16.52 -2.65
CA GLY A 200 -13.35 -15.73 -2.90
C GLY A 200 -14.44 -16.50 -3.63
N LYS A 201 -14.29 -17.83 -3.79
CA LYS A 201 -15.32 -18.66 -4.41
C LYS A 201 -16.59 -18.60 -3.58
N LYS A 202 -17.71 -18.33 -4.23
CA LYS A 202 -19.03 -18.37 -3.60
C LYS A 202 -19.39 -19.79 -3.17
N ILE A 203 -19.82 -19.92 -1.92
CA ILE A 203 -20.30 -21.16 -1.30
C ILE A 203 -21.79 -20.96 -0.99
N CYS A 204 -22.66 -21.61 -1.77
CA CYS A 204 -24.10 -21.54 -1.56
C CYS A 204 -24.52 -22.15 -0.21
N TYR A 205 -25.52 -21.56 0.44
CA TYR A 205 -26.18 -22.21 1.56
C TYR A 205 -26.85 -23.54 1.12
N PRO A 206 -26.94 -24.54 2.02
CA PRO A 206 -27.55 -25.82 1.71
C PRO A 206 -28.95 -25.66 1.09
N GLY A 207 -29.19 -26.33 -0.05
CA GLY A 207 -30.48 -26.28 -0.75
C GLY A 207 -30.73 -25.02 -1.58
N LYS A 208 -29.84 -24.03 -1.56
CA LYS A 208 -29.90 -22.84 -2.41
C LYS A 208 -28.98 -23.02 -3.63
N ARG A 209 -29.29 -22.33 -4.73
CA ARG A 209 -28.48 -22.30 -5.96
C ARG A 209 -28.07 -20.86 -6.26
N GLU A 210 -26.89 -20.65 -6.81
CA GLU A 210 -26.52 -19.36 -7.37
C GLU A 210 -27.54 -18.97 -8.45
N ARG A 211 -28.20 -17.83 -8.28
CA ARG A 211 -28.88 -17.21 -9.42
C ARG A 211 -27.81 -16.52 -10.27
N LYS A 212 -27.54 -17.05 -11.46
CA LYS A 212 -26.85 -16.28 -12.49
C LYS A 212 -27.75 -15.11 -12.84
N ARG A 213 -27.42 -13.90 -12.36
CA ARG A 213 -28.03 -12.68 -12.89
C ARG A 213 -27.70 -12.69 -14.38
N MET A 214 -28.70 -12.87 -15.24
CA MET A 214 -28.53 -12.63 -16.66
C MET A 214 -28.18 -11.15 -16.77
N GLU A 215 -26.90 -10.84 -17.04
CA GLU A 215 -26.56 -9.54 -17.58
C GLU A 215 -27.42 -9.40 -18.84
N LYS A 216 -28.43 -8.54 -18.79
CA LYS A 216 -29.01 -7.98 -20.01
C LYS A 216 -27.89 -7.18 -20.66
N HIS A 217 -27.00 -7.87 -21.38
CA HIS A 217 -26.27 -7.26 -22.48
C HIS A 217 -27.35 -6.78 -23.44
N LEU A 218 -27.72 -5.51 -23.34
CA LEU A 218 -28.39 -4.79 -24.41
C LEU A 218 -27.47 -4.91 -25.63
N HIS A 219 -27.65 -5.97 -26.42
CA HIS A 219 -27.14 -6.05 -27.77
C HIS A 219 -27.88 -4.98 -28.56
N PHE A 220 -27.28 -3.79 -28.66
CA PHE A 220 -27.60 -2.88 -29.74
C PHE A 220 -27.15 -3.55 -31.03
N ASN A 221 -28.10 -4.17 -31.74
CA ASN A 221 -27.89 -4.55 -33.14
C ASN A 221 -27.77 -3.25 -33.95
N HIS A 222 -26.56 -2.72 -34.05
CA HIS A 222 -26.25 -1.68 -35.01
C HIS A 222 -26.18 -2.36 -36.38
N VAL A 223 -27.27 -2.26 -37.15
CA VAL A 223 -27.24 -2.54 -38.58
C VAL A 223 -26.40 -1.43 -39.21
N VAL A 224 -25.12 -1.70 -39.41
CA VAL A 224 -24.26 -0.85 -40.23
C VAL A 224 -24.64 -1.10 -41.68
N ASN A 225 -25.52 -0.26 -42.23
CA ASN A 225 -25.62 -0.10 -43.67
C ASN A 225 -24.62 0.98 -44.07
N ASP A 226 -23.56 0.55 -44.76
CA ASP A 226 -22.65 1.46 -45.45
C ASP A 226 -23.42 2.37 -46.41
N LYS A 227 -23.28 3.69 -46.22
CA LYS A 227 -23.06 4.70 -47.27
C LYS A 227 -22.96 6.12 -46.71
N PHE A 228 -21.73 6.64 -46.77
CA PHE A 228 -21.29 7.99 -47.15
C PHE A 228 -21.99 9.28 -46.64
N GLU A 229 -21.11 10.17 -46.16
CA GLU A 229 -21.17 11.64 -46.04
C GLU A 229 -21.72 12.30 -44.75
N ASP A 230 -20.77 12.89 -44.02
CA ASP A 230 -20.80 14.06 -43.13
C ASP A 230 -22.18 14.55 -42.64
N LYS A 231 -22.48 14.33 -41.35
CA LYS A 231 -23.21 15.28 -40.50
C LYS A 231 -23.19 14.89 -39.02
N PHE A 232 -23.01 15.92 -38.18
CA PHE A 232 -23.05 15.90 -36.73
C PHE A 232 -24.28 15.15 -36.17
N ILE A 233 -24.06 14.16 -35.32
CA ILE A 233 -25.14 13.49 -34.58
C ILE A 233 -25.50 14.36 -33.36
N THR A 234 -26.67 14.97 -33.41
CA THR A 234 -27.29 15.66 -32.27
C THR A 234 -28.13 14.64 -31.51
N LEU A 235 -27.78 14.36 -30.25
CA LEU A 235 -28.58 13.49 -29.36
C LEU A 235 -29.75 14.32 -28.78
N SER A 236 -30.98 13.98 -29.17
CA SER A 236 -32.19 14.46 -28.50
C SER A 236 -32.73 13.34 -27.62
N ILE A 237 -32.82 13.61 -26.31
CA ILE A 237 -33.45 12.73 -25.31
C ILE A 237 -34.88 13.24 -25.11
N ASN A 238 -35.88 12.47 -25.53
CA ASN A 238 -37.26 12.71 -25.10
C ASN A 238 -37.49 11.93 -23.80
N LEU A 239 -37.83 12.67 -22.75
CA LEU A 239 -38.39 12.13 -21.51
C LEU A 239 -39.91 12.31 -21.61
N ASP A 240 -40.63 11.21 -21.79
CA ASP A 240 -42.07 11.18 -21.52
C ASP A 240 -42.26 10.77 -20.05
N ILE A 241 -43.04 11.57 -19.33
CA ILE A 241 -43.43 11.42 -17.92
C ILE A 241 -44.46 10.29 -17.77
#